data_AF-A0A2Z6RU24-F1
#
_entry.id   AF-A0A2Z6RU24-F1
#
_cell.length_a   1.000
_cell.length_b   1.000
_cell.length_c   1.000
_cell.angle_alpha   90.00
_cell.angle_beta   90.00
_cell.angle_gamma   90.00
#
_symmetry.space_group_name_H-M   'P 1'
#
loop_
_entity.id
_entity.type
_entity.pdbx_description
1 polymer ?
#
loop_
_entity_poly.entity_id
_entity_poly.type
_entity_poly.pdbx_seq_one_letter_code
_entity_poly.pdbx_strand_id
1 'polypeptide(L)'
;MNNALPTMDVLQQRSPTIINQKTECRTCSSHTETNNLLWLCPTNLEILRPHIVTYVNQLSDTIRQTCDNEDFIEQEINNNKIFQFFLAPTNTLSTPTTQNPFYLTCRQIITAELVSLFRGKYKYKKTLHKMILDSFYNLTQLIKCIIWKPRNEAFKKWKASKNINKNTCKTYHHNKRNQAKMNERTHLLMIFLQRLRITDLTIISYVKDISIKRPPLNRYKIIASHLYTRRQATLDIME
;
A
#
# COMPACT_ATOMS: atom_id res chain seq x y z
N MET A 1 10.25 4.89 1.91
CA MET A 1 9.23 4.28 2.81
C MET A 1 7.86 4.50 2.19
N ASN A 2 7.14 3.44 1.81
CA ASN A 2 5.79 3.58 1.24
C ASN A 2 4.77 3.72 2.38
N ASN A 3 4.30 4.94 2.65
CA ASN A 3 3.12 5.23 3.47
C ASN A 3 1.82 4.77 2.76
N ALA A 4 1.84 3.57 2.20
CA ALA A 4 0.75 3.00 1.44
C ALA A 4 -0.24 2.35 2.39
N LEU A 5 -1.43 2.93 2.47
CA LEU A 5 -2.59 2.28 3.09
C LEU A 5 -2.93 0.94 2.42
N PRO A 6 -3.57 0.00 3.15
CA PRO A 6 -4.11 -1.23 2.56
C PRO A 6 -5.39 -0.94 1.75
N THR A 7 -5.23 -0.17 0.67
CA THR A 7 -6.21 0.04 -0.40
C THR A 7 -6.33 -1.20 -1.28
N MET A 8 -7.37 -1.26 -2.09
CA MET A 8 -7.68 -2.48 -2.83
C MET A 8 -6.60 -2.90 -3.83
N ASP A 9 -5.98 -1.94 -4.52
CA ASP A 9 -4.80 -2.16 -5.37
C ASP A 9 -3.66 -2.86 -4.62
N VAL A 10 -3.30 -2.36 -3.44
CA VAL A 10 -2.24 -2.93 -2.59
C VAL A 10 -2.60 -4.33 -2.10
N LEU A 11 -3.86 -4.52 -1.72
CA LEU A 11 -4.34 -5.81 -1.20
C LEU A 11 -4.45 -6.87 -2.31
N GLN A 12 -4.91 -6.49 -3.50
CA GLN A 12 -4.95 -7.34 -4.68
C GLN A 12 -3.55 -7.76 -5.10
N GLN A 13 -2.55 -6.86 -5.11
CA GLN A 13 -1.16 -7.24 -5.38
C GLN A 13 -0.61 -8.26 -4.38
N ARG A 14 -0.98 -8.13 -3.09
CA ARG A 14 -0.51 -9.05 -2.03
C ARG A 14 -1.17 -10.42 -2.13
N SER A 15 -2.46 -10.45 -2.45
CA SER A 15 -3.30 -11.66 -2.43
C SER A 15 -4.27 -11.74 -3.62
N PRO A 16 -3.76 -11.82 -4.88
CA PRO A 16 -4.59 -11.73 -6.09
C PRO A 16 -5.64 -12.82 -6.22
N THR A 17 -5.42 -14.02 -5.67
CA THR A 17 -6.41 -15.10 -5.75
C THR A 17 -7.54 -14.95 -4.73
N ILE A 18 -7.30 -14.25 -3.61
CA ILE A 18 -8.33 -13.93 -2.62
C ILE A 18 -9.11 -12.70 -3.06
N ILE A 19 -8.40 -11.70 -3.59
CA ILE A 19 -8.96 -10.42 -4.02
C ILE A 19 -8.80 -10.36 -5.53
N ASN A 20 -9.63 -11.13 -6.22
CA ASN A 20 -9.53 -11.38 -7.67
C ASN A 20 -10.38 -10.44 -8.53
N GLN A 21 -11.23 -9.63 -7.91
CA GLN A 21 -12.10 -8.67 -8.59
C GLN A 21 -11.48 -7.27 -8.56
N LYS A 22 -11.57 -6.55 -9.68
CA LYS A 22 -11.25 -5.12 -9.73
C LYS A 22 -12.31 -4.41 -8.91
N THR A 23 -11.93 -3.92 -7.73
CA THR A 23 -12.90 -3.31 -6.83
C THR A 23 -12.91 -1.80 -6.99
N GLU A 24 -14.09 -1.29 -7.26
CA GLU A 24 -14.39 0.13 -7.27
C GLU A 24 -14.12 0.76 -5.89
N CYS A 25 -13.97 2.08 -5.89
CA CYS A 25 -13.85 2.90 -4.70
C CYS A 25 -15.01 2.62 -3.76
N ARG A 26 -14.70 2.33 -2.50
CA ARG A 26 -15.73 1.98 -1.51
C ARG A 26 -16.60 3.15 -1.09
N THR A 27 -16.24 4.37 -1.46
CA THR A 27 -17.06 5.56 -1.20
C THR A 27 -18.00 5.85 -2.37
N CYS A 28 -17.50 5.93 -3.60
CA CYS A 28 -18.28 6.39 -4.75
C CYS A 28 -18.72 5.30 -5.73
N SER A 29 -18.16 4.09 -5.62
CA SER A 29 -18.42 2.94 -6.50
C SER A 29 -18.24 3.21 -8.01
N SER A 30 -17.54 4.28 -8.41
CA SER A 30 -17.47 4.68 -9.82
C SER A 30 -16.10 4.49 -10.48
N HIS A 31 -15.01 4.57 -9.71
CA HIS A 31 -13.65 4.40 -10.22
C HIS A 31 -12.92 3.30 -9.46
N THR A 32 -11.84 2.76 -10.02
CA THR A 32 -10.99 1.79 -9.31
C THR A 32 -10.39 2.42 -8.05
N GLU A 33 -10.44 1.70 -6.92
CA GLU A 33 -9.81 2.18 -5.69
C GLU A 33 -8.30 1.95 -5.73
N THR A 34 -7.52 3.02 -5.60
CA THR A 34 -6.07 2.95 -5.49
C THR A 34 -5.57 3.83 -4.35
N ASN A 35 -4.32 3.61 -3.93
CA ASN A 35 -3.70 4.43 -2.88
C ASN A 35 -3.65 5.92 -3.24
N ASN A 36 -3.46 6.20 -4.53
CA ASN A 36 -3.35 7.56 -5.05
C ASN A 36 -4.72 8.22 -5.22
N LEU A 37 -5.75 7.46 -5.58
CA LEU A 37 -7.08 8.00 -5.85
C LEU A 37 -7.99 8.04 -4.63
N LEU A 38 -7.69 7.30 -3.55
CA LEU A 38 -8.51 7.29 -2.34
C LEU A 38 -8.77 8.72 -1.81
N TRP A 39 -7.72 9.53 -1.73
CA TRP A 39 -7.78 10.89 -1.18
C TRP A 39 -8.35 11.92 -2.15
N LEU A 40 -8.40 11.59 -3.44
CA LEU A 40 -8.83 12.48 -4.52
C LEU A 40 -10.20 12.11 -5.09
N CYS A 41 -10.84 11.08 -4.53
CA CYS A 41 -12.19 10.67 -4.88
C CYS A 41 -13.16 11.86 -4.68
N PRO A 42 -13.92 12.30 -5.71
CA PRO A 42 -14.80 13.46 -5.58
C PRO A 42 -15.80 13.35 -4.43
N THR A 43 -16.38 12.17 -4.21
CA THR A 43 -17.29 11.92 -3.09
C THR A 43 -16.60 12.09 -1.74
N ASN A 44 -15.36 11.60 -1.60
CA ASN A 44 -14.58 11.81 -0.37
C ASN A 44 -14.28 13.29 -0.14
N LEU A 45 -13.94 14.04 -1.19
CA LEU A 45 -13.65 15.47 -1.10
C LEU A 45 -14.89 16.26 -0.65
N GLU A 46 -16.08 15.94 -1.18
CA GLU A 46 -17.32 16.59 -0.77
C GLU A 46 -17.74 16.19 0.65
N ILE A 47 -17.59 14.93 1.06
CA ILE A 47 -17.80 14.50 2.46
C ILE A 47 -16.86 15.27 3.39
N LEU A 48 -15.61 15.49 2.98
CA LEU A 48 -14.59 16.12 3.82
C LEU A 48 -14.76 17.65 3.94
N ARG A 49 -15.37 18.30 2.93
CA ARG A 49 -15.53 19.77 2.86
C ARG A 49 -16.04 20.43 4.15
N PRO A 50 -17.22 20.07 4.70
CA PRO A 50 -17.71 20.72 5.91
C PRO A 50 -16.78 20.55 7.12
N HIS A 51 -16.08 19.41 7.20
CA HIS A 51 -15.13 19.16 8.28
C HIS A 51 -13.86 20.01 8.16
N ILE A 52 -13.38 20.22 6.93
CA ILE A 52 -12.21 21.09 6.69
C ILE A 52 -12.56 22.55 6.94
N VAL A 53 -13.74 23.00 6.53
CA VAL A 53 -14.21 24.37 6.83
C VAL A 53 -14.22 24.60 8.34
N THR A 54 -14.81 23.68 9.12
CA THR A 54 -14.81 23.77 10.59
C THR A 54 -13.40 23.74 11.17
N TYR A 55 -12.53 22.85 10.69
CA TYR A 55 -11.14 22.78 11.13
C TYR A 55 -10.37 24.07 10.85
N VAL A 56 -10.57 24.67 9.67
CA VAL A 56 -9.93 25.93 9.28
C VAL A 56 -10.35 27.05 10.24
N ASN A 57 -11.63 27.16 10.57
CA ASN A 57 -12.11 28.16 11.53
C ASN A 57 -11.46 27.96 12.91
N GLN A 58 -11.43 26.72 13.40
CA GLN A 58 -10.77 26.37 14.67
C GLN A 58 -9.26 26.67 14.65
N LEU A 59 -8.60 26.40 13.52
CA LEU A 59 -7.18 26.70 13.34
C LEU A 59 -6.93 28.20 13.35
N SER A 60 -7.74 28.98 12.63
CA SER A 60 -7.67 30.44 12.63
C SER A 60 -7.83 31.02 14.03
N ASP A 61 -8.84 30.57 14.78
CA ASP A 61 -9.08 31.01 16.16
C ASP A 61 -7.91 30.62 17.07
N THR A 62 -7.39 29.40 16.93
CA THR A 62 -6.24 28.94 17.72
C THR A 62 -5.00 29.78 17.44
N ILE A 63 -4.69 30.08 16.18
CA ILE A 63 -3.54 30.91 15.83
C ILE A 63 -3.74 32.32 16.37
N ARG A 64 -4.93 32.93 16.16
CA ARG A 64 -5.28 34.27 16.66
C ARG A 64 -5.14 34.39 18.18
N GLN A 65 -5.51 33.37 18.94
CA GLN A 65 -5.42 33.36 20.40
C GLN A 65 -4.02 33.11 20.94
N THR A 66 -3.11 32.55 20.14
CA THR A 66 -1.80 32.09 20.59
C THR A 66 -0.62 32.80 19.93
N CYS A 67 -0.85 33.56 18.86
CA CYS A 67 0.21 34.27 18.15
C CYS A 67 0.79 35.40 19.01
N ASP A 68 2.11 35.53 18.98
CA ASP A 68 2.82 36.61 19.66
C ASP A 68 2.76 37.93 18.86
N ASN A 69 2.48 37.84 17.56
CA ASN A 69 2.44 38.97 16.63
C ASN A 69 1.00 39.26 16.20
N GLU A 70 0.59 40.53 16.24
CA GLU A 70 -0.79 40.97 15.93
C GLU A 70 -1.16 40.89 14.44
N ASP A 71 -0.17 40.69 13.55
CA ASP A 71 -0.36 40.59 12.09
C ASP A 71 -0.93 39.23 11.64
N PHE A 72 -1.96 38.73 12.32
CA PHE A 72 -2.70 37.56 11.84
C PHE A 72 -3.60 37.96 10.67
N ILE A 73 -3.30 37.43 9.49
CA ILE A 73 -4.07 37.70 8.27
C ILE A 73 -4.89 36.45 7.95
N GLU A 74 -6.20 36.51 8.21
CA GLU A 74 -7.13 35.41 7.94
C GLU A 74 -7.10 34.96 6.46
N GLN A 75 -6.81 35.90 5.55
CA GLN A 75 -6.62 35.61 4.13
C GLN A 75 -5.46 34.64 3.85
N GLU A 76 -4.41 34.57 4.69
CA GLU A 76 -3.30 33.63 4.51
C GLU A 76 -3.78 32.18 4.62
N ILE A 77 -4.72 31.91 5.55
CA ILE A 77 -5.32 30.59 5.70
C ILE A 77 -6.31 30.31 4.57
N ASN A 78 -7.13 31.29 4.21
CA ASN A 78 -8.14 31.13 3.15
C ASN A 78 -7.51 30.89 1.77
N ASN A 79 -6.34 31.48 1.52
CA ASN A 79 -5.58 31.31 0.27
C ASN A 79 -4.61 30.11 0.32
N ASN A 80 -4.56 29.38 1.43
CA ASN A 80 -3.66 28.25 1.56
C ASN A 80 -4.07 27.11 0.63
N LYS A 81 -3.15 26.64 -0.22
CA LYS A 81 -3.41 25.58 -1.21
C LYS A 81 -3.88 24.24 -0.63
N ILE A 82 -3.65 23.99 0.66
CA ILE A 82 -4.18 22.81 1.37
C ILE A 82 -5.71 22.93 1.54
N PHE A 83 -6.21 24.12 1.83
CA PHE A 83 -7.60 24.36 2.21
C PHE A 83 -8.44 25.00 1.11
N GLN A 84 -7.79 25.70 0.17
CA GLN A 84 -8.44 26.53 -0.84
C GLN A 84 -9.58 25.83 -1.60
N PHE A 85 -9.37 24.56 -1.99
CA PHE A 85 -10.41 23.76 -2.67
C PHE A 85 -11.69 23.61 -1.84
N PHE A 86 -11.55 23.44 -0.53
CA PHE A 86 -12.68 23.22 0.40
C PHE A 86 -13.38 24.51 0.78
N LEU A 87 -12.63 25.61 0.85
CA LEU A 87 -13.14 26.94 1.23
C LEU A 87 -13.81 27.66 0.06
N ALA A 88 -13.38 27.39 -1.18
CA ALA A 88 -14.00 27.97 -2.36
C ALA A 88 -15.41 27.40 -2.59
N PRO A 89 -16.33 28.17 -3.20
CA PRO A 89 -17.66 27.67 -3.55
C PRO A 89 -17.56 26.43 -4.44
N THR A 90 -18.50 25.49 -4.29
CA THR A 90 -18.49 24.23 -5.05
C THR A 90 -18.42 24.50 -6.56
N ASN A 91 -17.62 23.71 -7.28
CA ASN A 91 -17.39 23.80 -8.73
C ASN A 91 -16.58 25.03 -9.22
N THR A 92 -16.02 25.86 -8.34
CA THR A 92 -15.16 26.98 -8.75
C THR A 92 -13.72 26.57 -9.02
N LEU A 93 -13.22 25.58 -8.27
CA LEU A 93 -11.85 25.08 -8.38
C LEU A 93 -11.83 23.65 -8.87
N SER A 94 -10.83 23.34 -9.70
CA SER A 94 -10.54 21.97 -10.11
C SER A 94 -10.19 21.10 -8.90
N THR A 95 -10.54 19.82 -8.96
CA THR A 95 -10.19 18.85 -7.93
C THR A 95 -8.68 18.81 -7.68
N PRO A 96 -8.23 18.62 -6.43
CA PRO A 96 -6.82 18.48 -6.12
C PRO A 96 -6.19 17.31 -6.90
N THR A 97 -4.96 17.51 -7.38
CA THR A 97 -4.17 16.46 -8.04
C THR A 97 -3.17 15.84 -7.07
N THR A 98 -2.43 14.82 -7.50
CA THR A 98 -1.40 14.16 -6.67
C THR A 98 -0.20 15.05 -6.33
N GLN A 99 -0.08 16.22 -6.96
CA GLN A 99 0.95 17.23 -6.64
C GLN A 99 0.41 18.32 -5.71
N ASN A 100 -0.88 18.32 -5.41
CA ASN A 100 -1.48 19.33 -4.54
C ASN A 100 -1.04 19.13 -3.07
N PRO A 101 -0.72 20.20 -2.33
CA PRO A 101 -0.33 20.14 -0.91
C PRO A 101 -1.32 19.40 0.00
N PHE A 102 -2.63 19.48 -0.30
CA PHE A 102 -3.65 18.70 0.38
C PHE A 102 -3.40 17.20 0.25
N TYR A 103 -3.13 16.72 -0.97
CA TYR A 103 -2.85 15.31 -1.20
C TYR A 103 -1.60 14.86 -0.44
N LEU A 104 -0.53 15.67 -0.46
CA LEU A 104 0.69 15.39 0.29
C LEU A 104 0.43 15.32 1.81
N THR A 105 -0.42 16.20 2.32
CA THR A 105 -0.89 16.17 3.71
C THR A 105 -1.61 14.84 4.02
N CYS A 106 -2.51 14.37 3.14
CA CYS A 106 -3.14 13.05 3.29
C CYS A 106 -2.11 11.90 3.32
N ARG A 107 -0.98 12.07 2.62
CA ARG A 107 0.16 11.13 2.61
C ARG A 107 1.10 11.28 3.81
N GLN A 108 0.71 12.08 4.80
CA GLN A 108 1.46 12.37 6.02
C GLN A 108 2.80 13.07 5.74
N ILE A 109 2.80 13.99 4.77
CA ILE A 109 3.92 14.87 4.47
C ILE A 109 3.54 16.29 4.95
N ILE A 110 4.38 16.88 5.80
CA ILE A 110 4.26 18.29 6.19
C ILE A 110 4.77 19.12 5.01
N THR A 111 3.91 19.95 4.42
CA THR A 111 4.25 20.77 3.26
C THR A 111 4.68 22.18 3.66
N ALA A 112 5.34 22.89 2.75
CA ALA A 112 5.74 24.28 2.98
C ALA A 112 4.54 25.20 3.21
N GLU A 113 3.41 24.91 2.55
CA GLU A 113 2.16 25.63 2.70
C GLU A 113 1.58 25.52 4.10
N LEU A 114 1.72 24.37 4.78
CA LEU A 114 1.29 24.28 6.18
C LEU A 114 2.21 25.10 7.07
N VAL A 115 3.53 24.97 6.87
CA VAL A 115 4.54 25.68 7.67
C VAL A 115 4.40 27.19 7.54
N SER A 116 4.06 27.69 6.35
CA SER A 116 3.91 29.14 6.12
C SER A 116 2.81 29.77 6.95
N LEU A 117 1.78 29.01 7.37
CA LEU A 117 0.70 29.54 8.22
C LEU A 117 1.18 30.01 9.60
N PHE A 118 2.28 29.44 10.10
CA PHE A 118 2.80 29.73 11.43
C PHE A 118 4.08 30.57 11.36
N ARG A 119 4.67 30.74 10.16
CA ARG A 119 5.93 31.46 9.98
C ARG A 119 5.76 32.90 10.44
N GLY A 120 6.63 33.34 11.34
CA GLY A 120 6.60 34.70 11.85
C GLY A 120 5.41 35.01 12.77
N LYS A 121 4.62 34.03 13.22
CA LYS A 121 3.53 34.24 14.19
C LYS A 121 3.95 33.99 15.65
N TYR A 122 5.07 33.29 15.86
CA TYR A 122 5.57 32.91 17.18
C TYR A 122 7.03 33.31 17.35
N LYS A 123 7.36 33.94 18.47
CA LYS A 123 8.71 34.36 18.85
C LYS A 123 9.62 33.16 19.11
N TYR A 124 9.09 32.14 19.78
CA TYR A 124 9.86 30.97 20.20
C TYR A 124 9.71 29.81 19.21
N LYS A 125 10.85 29.33 18.66
CA LYS A 125 10.89 28.18 17.73
C LYS A 125 10.25 26.91 18.29
N LYS A 126 10.36 26.69 19.60
CA LYS A 126 9.74 25.53 20.26
C LYS A 126 8.21 25.57 20.15
N THR A 127 7.62 26.74 20.41
CA THR A 127 6.16 26.96 20.28
C THR A 127 5.75 26.82 18.82
N LEU A 128 6.48 27.45 17.89
CA LEU A 128 6.24 27.33 16.45
C LEU A 128 6.19 25.85 15.99
N HIS A 129 7.21 25.06 16.31
CA HIS A 129 7.26 23.66 15.92
C HIS A 129 6.13 22.84 16.54
N LYS A 130 5.82 23.10 17.82
CA LYS A 130 4.70 22.45 18.49
C LYS A 130 3.38 22.75 17.76
N MET A 131 3.11 24.01 17.45
CA MET A 131 1.87 24.41 16.77
C MET A 131 1.75 23.79 15.37
N ILE A 132 2.84 23.74 14.60
CA ILE A 132 2.87 23.07 13.29
C ILE A 132 2.54 21.58 13.45
N LEU A 133 3.20 20.89 14.38
CA LEU A 133 3.02 19.45 14.58
C LEU A 133 1.63 19.11 15.12
N ASP A 134 1.12 19.86 16.09
CA ASP A 134 -0.21 19.67 16.66
C ASP A 134 -1.29 19.91 15.59
N SER A 135 -1.16 20.98 14.81
CA SER A 135 -2.09 21.29 13.72
C SER A 135 -2.05 20.21 12.64
N PHE A 136 -0.87 19.78 12.22
CA PHE A 136 -0.70 18.70 11.26
C PHE A 136 -1.28 17.38 11.75
N TYR A 137 -1.02 17.03 13.01
CA TYR A 137 -1.58 15.83 13.62
C TYR A 137 -3.11 15.90 13.62
N ASN A 138 -3.70 17.00 14.09
CA ASN A 138 -5.14 17.18 14.14
C ASN A 138 -5.78 17.08 12.74
N LEU A 139 -5.20 17.73 11.74
CA LEU A 139 -5.68 17.67 10.35
C LEU A 139 -5.62 16.25 9.78
N THR A 140 -4.49 15.56 9.96
CA THR A 140 -4.32 14.20 9.42
C THR A 140 -5.21 13.19 10.15
N GLN A 141 -5.45 13.35 11.46
CA GLN A 141 -6.41 12.52 12.19
C GLN A 141 -7.85 12.78 11.74
N LEU A 142 -8.23 14.05 11.54
CA LEU A 142 -9.54 14.41 11.01
C LEU A 142 -9.78 13.71 9.66
N ILE A 143 -8.86 13.86 8.71
CA ILE A 143 -8.96 13.24 7.38
C ILE A 143 -9.05 11.71 7.49
N LYS A 144 -8.24 11.08 8.35
CA LYS A 144 -8.29 9.62 8.57
C LYS A 144 -9.62 9.18 9.19
N CYS A 145 -10.16 9.95 10.14
CA CYS A 145 -11.43 9.63 10.79
C CYS A 145 -12.60 9.75 9.82
N ILE A 146 -12.61 10.75 8.95
CA ILE A 146 -13.72 11.00 8.01
C ILE A 146 -13.65 10.07 6.80
N ILE A 147 -12.45 9.80 6.27
CA ILE A 147 -12.30 9.02 5.02
C ILE A 147 -11.87 7.58 5.30
N TRP A 148 -10.74 7.41 6.00
CA TRP A 148 -10.12 6.09 6.12
C TRP A 148 -10.92 5.13 7.01
N LYS A 149 -11.44 5.60 8.16
CA LYS A 149 -12.20 4.78 9.10
C LYS A 149 -13.47 4.19 8.45
N PRO A 150 -14.38 5.01 7.88
CA PRO A 150 -15.60 4.50 7.25
C PRO A 150 -15.29 3.57 6.06
N ARG A 151 -14.32 3.93 5.22
CA ARG A 151 -13.86 3.06 4.14
C ARG A 151 -13.37 1.71 4.67
N ASN A 152 -12.59 1.69 5.75
CA ASN A 152 -12.06 0.46 6.33
C ASN A 152 -13.16 -0.40 6.95
N GLU A 153 -14.19 0.20 7.53
CA GLU A 153 -15.39 -0.51 8.01
C GLU A 153 -16.18 -1.12 6.85
N ALA A 154 -16.44 -0.36 5.79
CA ALA A 154 -17.05 -0.88 4.56
C ALA A 154 -16.25 -2.05 3.98
N PHE A 155 -14.92 -1.93 3.96
CA PHE A 155 -14.04 -3.01 3.53
C PHE A 155 -14.12 -4.26 4.43
N LYS A 156 -14.21 -4.09 5.76
CA LYS A 156 -14.41 -5.21 6.69
C LYS A 156 -15.74 -5.93 6.43
N LYS A 157 -16.83 -5.17 6.24
CA LYS A 157 -18.16 -5.73 5.89
C LYS A 157 -18.10 -6.51 4.57
N TRP A 158 -17.45 -5.96 3.54
CA TRP A 158 -17.26 -6.66 2.27
C TRP A 158 -16.43 -7.95 2.41
N LYS A 159 -15.35 -7.94 3.22
CA LYS A 159 -14.58 -9.17 3.47
C LYS A 159 -15.44 -10.25 4.11
N ALA A 160 -16.27 -9.86 5.09
CA ALA A 160 -17.19 -10.78 5.75
C ALA A 160 -18.20 -11.36 4.74
N SER A 161 -18.79 -10.55 3.87
CA SER A 161 -19.74 -11.02 2.85
C SER A 161 -19.12 -11.94 1.78
N LYS A 162 -17.80 -11.89 1.61
CA LYS A 162 -17.04 -12.81 0.74
C LYS A 162 -16.43 -14.00 1.49
N ASN A 163 -16.75 -14.19 2.77
CA ASN A 163 -16.16 -15.22 3.63
C ASN A 163 -14.61 -15.16 3.71
N ILE A 164 -14.03 -13.97 3.48
CA ILE A 164 -12.60 -13.74 3.58
C ILE A 164 -12.26 -13.47 5.05
N ASN A 165 -11.74 -14.48 5.73
CA ASN A 165 -11.35 -14.41 7.13
C ASN A 165 -9.82 -14.56 7.33
N LYS A 166 -9.34 -14.37 8.57
CA LYS A 166 -7.91 -14.46 8.91
C LYS A 166 -7.29 -15.79 8.49
N ASN A 167 -8.03 -16.89 8.56
CA ASN A 167 -7.54 -18.22 8.19
C ASN A 167 -7.37 -18.34 6.67
N THR A 168 -8.32 -17.84 5.86
CA THR A 168 -8.18 -17.82 4.40
C THR A 168 -6.90 -17.08 3.96
N CYS A 169 -6.61 -15.92 4.55
CA CYS A 169 -5.38 -15.17 4.29
C CYS A 169 -4.12 -15.92 4.73
N LYS A 170 -4.13 -16.54 5.93
CA LYS A 170 -3.00 -17.32 6.44
C LYS A 170 -2.70 -18.52 5.54
N THR A 171 -3.72 -19.28 5.18
CA THR A 171 -3.61 -20.45 4.29
C THR A 171 -3.05 -20.05 2.94
N TYR A 172 -3.55 -18.95 2.37
CA TYR A 172 -3.00 -18.42 1.12
C TYR A 172 -1.52 -18.07 1.21
N HIS A 173 -1.10 -17.32 2.24
CA HIS A 173 0.31 -16.95 2.40
C HIS A 173 1.20 -18.17 2.67
N HIS A 174 0.70 -19.17 3.42
CA HIS A 174 1.38 -20.43 3.63
C HIS A 174 1.59 -21.19 2.32
N ASN A 175 0.53 -21.35 1.52
CA ASN A 175 0.57 -22.02 0.23
C ASN A 175 1.50 -21.30 -0.76
N LYS A 176 1.44 -19.98 -0.82
CA LYS A 176 2.34 -19.16 -1.66
C LYS A 176 3.81 -19.36 -1.27
N ARG A 177 4.12 -19.41 0.03
CA ARG A 177 5.50 -19.67 0.51
C ARG A 177 5.96 -21.08 0.15
N ASN A 178 5.10 -22.08 0.26
CA ASN A 178 5.43 -23.46 -0.11
C ASN A 178 5.66 -23.59 -1.63
N GLN A 179 4.82 -22.95 -2.45
CA GLN A 179 5.03 -22.89 -3.90
C GLN A 179 6.35 -22.21 -4.26
N ALA A 180 6.70 -21.08 -3.62
CA ALA A 180 7.98 -20.40 -3.86
C ALA A 180 9.18 -21.32 -3.54
N LYS A 181 9.15 -22.02 -2.40
CA LYS A 181 10.18 -23.00 -2.03
C LYS A 181 10.26 -24.17 -3.02
N MET A 182 9.12 -24.62 -3.52
CA MET A 182 9.07 -25.69 -4.53
C MET A 182 9.72 -25.22 -5.83
N ASN A 183 9.35 -24.03 -6.31
CA ASN A 183 9.90 -23.44 -7.53
C ASN A 183 11.42 -23.22 -7.43
N GLU A 184 11.91 -22.74 -6.28
CA GLU A 184 13.34 -22.57 -6.02
C GLU A 184 14.10 -23.92 -6.08
N ARG A 185 13.54 -24.98 -5.49
CA ARG A 185 14.11 -26.33 -5.57
C ARG A 185 14.12 -26.85 -7.01
N THR A 186 13.04 -26.67 -7.75
CA THR A 186 12.97 -27.03 -9.16
C THR A 186 14.01 -26.27 -9.98
N HIS A 187 14.21 -24.98 -9.71
CA HIS A 187 15.22 -24.18 -10.38
C HIS A 187 16.66 -24.67 -10.07
N LEU A 188 16.98 -24.94 -8.80
CA LEU A 188 18.28 -25.50 -8.40
C LEU A 188 18.54 -26.87 -9.03
N LEU A 189 17.50 -27.71 -9.13
CA LEU A 189 17.54 -28.98 -9.85
C LEU A 189 17.83 -28.80 -11.33
N MET A 190 17.18 -27.83 -11.99
CA MET A 190 17.43 -27.53 -13.40
C MET A 190 18.88 -27.10 -13.63
N ILE A 191 19.43 -26.24 -12.76
CA ILE A 191 20.85 -25.85 -12.79
C ILE A 191 21.76 -27.08 -12.61
N PHE A 192 21.44 -27.96 -11.68
CA PHE A 192 22.22 -29.16 -11.42
C PHE A 192 22.23 -30.12 -12.62
N LEU A 193 21.07 -30.40 -13.22
CA LEU A 193 20.95 -31.24 -14.41
C LEU A 193 21.70 -30.64 -15.62
N GLN A 194 21.64 -29.32 -15.79
CA GLN A 194 22.38 -28.61 -16.83
C GLN A 194 23.90 -28.74 -16.64
N ARG A 195 24.40 -28.67 -15.40
CA ARG A 195 25.83 -28.90 -15.10
C ARG A 195 26.28 -30.34 -15.39
N LEU A 196 25.40 -31.32 -15.24
CA LEU A 196 25.66 -32.71 -15.58
C LEU A 196 25.51 -33.03 -17.08
N ARG A 197 25.19 -32.02 -17.91
CA ARG A 197 24.86 -32.16 -19.35
C ARG A 197 23.73 -33.18 -19.61
N ILE A 198 22.81 -33.33 -18.66
CA ILE A 198 21.62 -34.17 -18.84
C ILE A 198 20.57 -33.33 -19.57
N THR A 199 20.38 -33.60 -20.85
CA THR A 199 19.40 -32.93 -21.73
C THR A 199 18.17 -33.78 -22.03
N ASP A 200 18.15 -35.03 -21.57
CA ASP A 200 17.03 -35.95 -21.77
C ASP A 200 15.76 -35.41 -21.08
N LEU A 201 14.78 -35.06 -21.91
CA LEU A 201 13.52 -34.46 -21.50
C LEU A 201 12.67 -35.41 -20.61
N THR A 202 12.80 -36.72 -20.79
CA THR A 202 12.10 -37.71 -19.95
C THR A 202 12.69 -37.76 -18.54
N ILE A 203 14.03 -37.71 -18.43
CA ILE A 203 14.73 -37.65 -17.14
C ILE A 203 14.43 -36.32 -16.44
N ILE A 204 14.45 -35.21 -17.17
CA ILE A 204 14.10 -33.88 -16.62
C ILE A 204 12.65 -33.87 -16.10
N SER A 205 11.69 -34.42 -16.86
CA SER A 205 10.28 -34.51 -16.46
C SER A 205 10.10 -35.35 -15.20
N TYR A 206 10.74 -36.52 -15.15
CA TYR A 206 10.68 -37.44 -14.01
C TYR A 206 11.26 -36.81 -12.73
N VAL A 207 12.38 -36.11 -12.84
CA VAL A 207 13.03 -35.44 -11.70
C VAL A 207 12.19 -34.25 -11.20
N LYS A 208 11.54 -33.48 -12.10
CA LYS A 208 10.58 -32.43 -11.72
C LYS A 208 9.41 -33.00 -10.92
N ASP A 209 8.81 -34.09 -11.37
CA ASP A 209 7.68 -34.75 -10.68
C ASP A 209 8.05 -35.26 -9.29
N ILE A 210 9.26 -35.80 -9.12
CA ILE A 210 9.76 -36.26 -7.81
C ILE A 210 9.97 -35.08 -6.86
N SER A 211 10.55 -33.98 -7.36
CA SER A 211 10.83 -32.79 -6.55
C SER A 211 9.57 -32.06 -6.07
N ILE A 212 8.48 -32.16 -6.83
CA ILE A 212 7.17 -31.58 -6.48
C ILE A 212 6.50 -32.39 -5.36
N LYS A 213 6.71 -33.71 -5.31
CA LYS A 213 5.96 -34.61 -4.43
C LYS A 213 6.57 -34.83 -3.03
N ARG A 214 7.87 -34.53 -2.74
CA ARG A 214 8.53 -34.90 -1.44
C ARG A 214 9.74 -34.03 -1.01
N PRO A 215 9.93 -33.67 0.29
CA PRO A 215 11.25 -33.28 0.87
C PRO A 215 11.80 -34.29 1.91
N PRO A 216 13.10 -34.25 2.33
CA PRO A 216 14.21 -33.35 1.93
C PRO A 216 15.50 -34.02 1.37
N LEU A 217 16.32 -33.16 0.74
CA LEU A 217 17.78 -33.13 0.40
C LEU A 217 18.64 -34.41 0.30
N ASN A 218 18.46 -35.43 1.13
CA ASN A 218 19.35 -36.60 1.14
C ASN A 218 19.20 -37.50 -0.10
N ARG A 219 18.12 -37.32 -0.86
CA ARG A 219 17.85 -38.10 -2.08
C ARG A 219 18.44 -37.53 -3.36
N TYR A 220 18.95 -36.30 -3.40
CA TYR A 220 19.61 -35.83 -4.62
C TYR A 220 20.92 -36.57 -4.88
N LYS A 221 21.62 -36.99 -3.80
CA LYS A 221 22.75 -37.92 -3.90
C LYS A 221 22.33 -39.31 -4.42
N ILE A 222 21.17 -39.80 -3.97
CA ILE A 222 20.63 -41.11 -4.39
C ILE A 222 20.15 -41.08 -5.84
N ILE A 223 19.49 -40.00 -6.28
CA ILE A 223 19.06 -39.83 -7.68
C ILE A 223 20.28 -39.63 -8.58
N ALA A 224 21.29 -38.85 -8.16
CA ALA A 224 22.53 -38.70 -8.90
C ALA A 224 23.31 -40.03 -9.00
N SER A 225 23.35 -40.82 -7.93
CA SER A 225 23.91 -42.17 -7.93
C SER A 225 23.15 -43.08 -8.89
N HIS A 226 21.81 -43.14 -8.83
CA HIS A 226 21.02 -43.95 -9.75
C HIS A 226 21.17 -43.53 -11.22
N LEU A 227 21.24 -42.23 -11.51
CA LEU A 227 21.43 -41.73 -12.88
C LEU A 227 22.86 -41.99 -13.39
N TYR A 228 23.86 -41.91 -12.51
CA TYR A 228 25.24 -42.28 -12.81
C TYR A 228 25.35 -43.78 -13.11
N THR A 229 24.77 -44.64 -12.27
CA THR A 229 24.75 -46.10 -12.48
C THR A 229 24.02 -46.49 -13.76
N ARG A 230 22.91 -45.80 -14.09
CA ARG A 230 22.19 -46.06 -15.35
C ARG A 230 22.98 -45.65 -16.58
N ARG A 231 23.66 -44.50 -16.52
CA ARG A 231 24.55 -44.05 -17.61
C ARG A 231 25.73 -44.99 -17.80
N GLN A 232 26.35 -45.46 -16.72
CA GLN A 232 27.44 -46.44 -16.80
C GLN A 232 26.96 -47.75 -17.42
N ALA A 233 25.81 -48.28 -16.98
CA ALA A 233 25.21 -49.48 -17.55
C ALA A 233 24.82 -49.35 -19.04
N THR A 234 24.57 -48.13 -19.53
CA THR A 234 24.27 -47.91 -20.96
C THR A 234 25.54 -47.80 -21.80
N LEU A 235 26.64 -47.33 -21.21
CA LEU A 235 27.96 -47.28 -21.85
C LEU A 235 28.58 -48.69 -21.92
N ASP A 236 28.40 -49.50 -20.88
CA ASP A 236 28.91 -50.89 -20.82
C ASP A 236 28.15 -51.86 -21.77
N ILE A 237 27.01 -51.45 -22.34
CA ILE A 237 26.27 -52.20 -23.37
C ILE A 237 26.73 -51.82 -24.79
N MET A 238 27.56 -50.79 -24.93
CA MET A 238 28.03 -50.26 -26.23
C MET A 238 29.54 -50.50 -26.48
N GLU A 239 30.26 -51.19 -25.59
CA GLU A 239 31.58 -51.81 -25.82
C GLU A 239 31.43 -53.32 -26.09
#